data_AF-A0A4R6Q7P3-F1
#
_entry.id   AF-A0A4R6Q7P3-F1
#
_cell.length_a   1.000
_cell.length_b   1.000
_cell.length_c   1.000
_cell.angle_alpha   90.00
_cell.angle_beta   90.00
_cell.angle_gamma   90.00
#
_symmetry.space_group_name_H-M   'P 1'
#
loop_
_entity.id
_entity.type
_entity.pdbx_description
1 polymer ?
#
loop_
_entity_poly.entity_id
_entity_poly.type
_entity_poly.pdbx_seq_one_letter_code
_entity_poly.pdbx_strand_id
1 'polypeptide(L)'
;MKTVITYGTFDLFHKGHYNILKRAKEEGDYLIVGVTGERYDTERGKLSVKDSLATRIENVRKTGFADKIIVEEYLGQKIPDIIKYNVDVLVIGSDWKGKFDHLNKYCQVKYLERTKDISSTQLREEMQTFKFGIATDDLYDNDNVTEPKHVSGIHVESVFSPDKKTADEFCSEYELYKGYTDYDEFLKSVDIVYVKVKREERAKYVERALLQGKHIVVDPPCTLSLEEDHRLNKLAAEHHVLLLNNLPTIYLQAFGQLLWMARGNLIGDLVSIKMSIAKESFDPRYDLDFYDIAYYPMCVAVKILGYDYTSCDKKLVRDEDGNINYAMINVNYENAVASAEISMDPEVTGGMTIIGTTGTIIVPEDWWRVGYFKLKTNGENSYKRYCFNFEGNGFRYLIQALLGMIRSDEPNSERITDEESDAIIELLNDIR
;
A
#
# COMPACT_ATOMS: atom_id res chain seq x y z
N MET A 1 10.53 24.51 38.13
CA MET A 1 10.26 24.68 36.70
C MET A 1 9.53 23.43 36.25
N LYS A 2 8.26 23.56 35.87
CA LYS A 2 7.39 22.46 35.47
C LYS A 2 7.49 22.24 33.96
N THR A 3 7.89 21.05 33.53
CA THR A 3 8.11 20.70 32.13
C THR A 3 6.90 19.96 31.56
N VAL A 4 6.39 20.45 30.44
CA VAL A 4 5.25 19.88 29.71
C VAL A 4 5.72 19.37 28.36
N ILE A 5 5.21 18.21 27.94
CA ILE A 5 5.40 17.72 26.58
C ILE A 5 4.06 17.50 25.88
N THR A 6 4.00 17.73 24.58
CA THR A 6 2.85 17.37 23.74
C THR A 6 3.34 16.84 22.39
N TYR A 7 2.52 16.04 21.71
CA TYR A 7 2.84 15.45 20.40
C TYR A 7 1.71 15.68 19.41
N GLY A 8 2.08 15.84 18.14
CA GLY A 8 1.11 15.96 17.06
C GLY A 8 1.76 15.91 15.69
N THR A 9 0.94 15.68 14.67
CA THR A 9 1.39 15.83 13.29
C THR A 9 1.49 17.31 12.92
N PHE A 10 0.56 18.15 13.39
CA PHE A 10 0.51 19.59 13.08
C PHE A 10 0.45 19.93 11.58
N ASP A 11 -0.18 19.04 10.81
CA ASP A 11 -0.43 19.18 9.37
C ASP A 11 -1.50 20.24 9.09
N LEU A 12 -1.34 21.00 7.99
CA LEU A 12 -2.24 22.11 7.60
C LEU A 12 -2.55 23.00 8.80
N PHE A 13 -1.50 23.59 9.38
CA PHE A 13 -1.55 24.20 10.70
C PHE A 13 -2.74 25.18 10.86
N HIS A 14 -3.65 24.88 11.78
CA HIS A 14 -4.91 25.60 11.97
C HIS A 14 -5.14 25.98 13.43
N LYS A 15 -6.20 26.74 13.70
CA LYS A 15 -6.52 27.28 15.04
C LYS A 15 -6.64 26.21 16.13
N GLY A 16 -7.10 25.00 15.78
CA GLY A 16 -7.11 23.84 16.67
C GLY A 16 -5.69 23.45 17.17
N HIS A 17 -4.70 23.41 16.27
CA HIS A 17 -3.29 23.18 16.62
C HIS A 17 -2.73 24.32 17.49
N TYR A 18 -3.03 25.57 17.14
CA TYR A 18 -2.64 26.72 17.96
C TYR A 18 -3.19 26.63 19.39
N ASN A 19 -4.47 26.30 19.55
CA ASN A 19 -5.14 26.25 20.85
C ASN A 19 -4.61 25.12 21.75
N ILE A 20 -4.33 23.94 21.19
CA ILE A 20 -3.76 22.85 22.00
C ILE A 20 -2.35 23.20 22.48
N LEU A 21 -1.53 23.86 21.66
CA LEU A 21 -0.20 24.32 22.06
C LEU A 21 -0.26 25.42 23.11
N LYS A 22 -1.16 26.39 22.95
CA LYS A 22 -1.41 27.45 23.94
C LYS A 22 -1.79 26.85 25.30
N ARG A 23 -2.77 25.94 25.32
CA ARG A 23 -3.22 25.28 26.55
C ARG A 23 -2.15 24.38 27.15
N ALA A 24 -1.35 23.70 26.33
CA ALA A 24 -0.22 22.92 26.82
C ALA A 24 0.82 23.81 27.51
N LYS A 25 1.10 25.02 26.98
CA LYS A 25 2.00 25.99 27.61
C LYS A 25 1.44 26.52 28.93
N GLU A 26 0.12 26.65 29.07
CA GLU A 26 -0.51 27.07 30.34
C GLU A 26 -0.37 26.01 31.46
N GLU A 27 -0.01 24.75 31.15
CA GLU A 27 0.16 23.68 32.15
C GLU A 27 1.51 23.68 32.84
N GLY A 28 2.49 24.49 32.42
CA GLY A 28 3.82 24.53 33.02
C GLY A 28 4.70 25.67 32.51
N ASP A 29 5.96 25.67 32.91
CA ASP A 29 6.91 26.75 32.63
C ASP A 29 7.65 26.52 31.30
N TYR A 30 7.88 25.27 30.93
CA TYR A 30 8.66 24.86 29.75
C TYR A 30 7.88 23.84 28.90
N LEU A 31 7.62 24.15 27.63
CA LEU A 31 6.86 23.32 26.70
C LEU A 31 7.77 22.72 25.63
N ILE A 32 7.76 21.38 25.57
CA ILE A 32 8.36 20.58 24.52
C ILE A 32 7.26 20.12 23.56
N VAL A 33 7.46 20.34 22.26
CA VAL A 33 6.53 19.91 21.22
C VAL A 33 7.18 18.88 20.32
N GLY A 34 6.65 17.65 20.32
CA GLY A 34 7.03 16.58 19.41
C GLY A 34 6.22 16.62 18.11
N VAL A 35 6.89 16.85 16.98
CA VAL A 35 6.28 16.82 15.65
C VAL A 35 6.54 15.45 15.02
N THR A 36 5.51 14.76 14.52
CA THR A 36 5.72 13.43 13.89
C THR A 36 6.53 13.51 12.61
N GLY A 37 7.54 12.66 12.47
CA GLY A 37 8.34 12.51 11.26
C GLY A 37 7.56 11.90 10.11
N GLU A 38 7.95 12.20 8.87
CA GLU A 38 7.28 11.71 7.65
C GLU A 38 7.30 10.18 7.58
N ARG A 39 8.45 9.56 7.86
CA ARG A 39 8.59 8.11 7.91
C ARG A 39 7.60 7.48 8.89
N TYR A 40 7.51 8.02 10.11
CA TYR A 40 6.60 7.51 11.12
C TYR A 40 5.14 7.69 10.75
N ASP A 41 4.78 8.80 10.11
CA ASP A 41 3.42 9.01 9.58
C ASP A 41 3.06 8.00 8.50
N THR A 42 3.98 7.69 7.57
CA THR A 42 3.78 6.65 6.54
C THR A 42 3.67 5.24 7.13
N GLU A 43 4.56 4.87 8.05
CA GLU A 43 4.60 3.55 8.69
C GLU A 43 3.34 3.23 9.50
N ARG A 44 2.68 4.24 10.09
CA ARG A 44 1.40 4.08 10.82
C ARG A 44 0.16 4.34 9.95
N GLY A 45 0.33 4.35 8.62
CA GLY A 45 -0.75 4.52 7.65
C GLY A 45 -1.38 5.92 7.58
N LYS A 46 -0.72 6.94 8.14
CA LYS A 46 -1.17 8.35 8.05
C LYS A 46 -0.65 9.02 6.78
N LEU A 47 -1.13 8.54 5.63
CA LEU A 47 -0.73 8.97 4.29
C LEU A 47 -1.30 10.34 3.87
N SER A 48 -2.11 10.95 4.73
CA SER A 48 -2.84 12.20 4.45
C SER A 48 -2.10 13.48 4.80
N VAL A 49 -0.85 13.39 5.27
CA VAL A 49 -0.03 14.56 5.66
C VAL A 49 0.39 15.33 4.40
N LYS A 50 0.21 16.65 4.42
CA LYS A 50 0.47 17.55 3.29
C LYS A 50 1.70 18.41 3.50
N ASP A 51 1.79 19.03 4.68
CA ASP A 51 2.92 19.89 5.00
C ASP A 51 4.18 19.06 5.25
N SER A 52 5.28 19.45 4.62
CA SER A 52 6.59 18.85 4.91
C SER A 52 6.93 18.97 6.39
N LEU A 53 7.74 18.05 6.92
CA LEU A 53 8.17 18.11 8.32
C LEU A 53 8.77 19.50 8.68
N ALA A 54 9.57 20.08 7.78
CA ALA A 54 10.14 21.41 7.96
C ALA A 54 9.07 22.51 8.11
N THR A 55 8.03 22.46 7.26
CA THR A 55 6.90 23.41 7.32
C THR A 55 6.14 23.27 8.63
N ARG A 56 5.87 22.03 9.07
CA ARG A 56 5.16 21.74 10.33
C ARG A 56 5.95 22.22 11.55
N ILE A 57 7.26 21.98 11.58
CA ILE A 57 8.17 22.49 12.61
C ILE A 57 8.17 24.02 12.64
N GLU A 58 8.24 24.67 11.48
CA GLU A 58 8.26 26.12 11.39
C GLU A 58 6.93 26.74 11.83
N ASN A 59 5.81 26.12 11.47
CA ASN A 59 4.47 26.55 11.93
C ASN A 59 4.35 26.46 13.46
N VAL A 60 4.83 25.36 14.07
CA VAL A 60 4.91 25.22 15.54
C VAL A 60 5.80 26.29 16.15
N ARG A 61 6.98 26.53 15.57
CA ARG A 61 7.94 27.56 16.04
C ARG A 61 7.33 28.97 16.03
N LYS A 62 6.64 29.34 14.95
CA LYS A 62 5.99 30.65 14.79
C LYS A 62 4.91 30.95 15.84
N THR A 63 4.38 29.93 16.50
CA THR A 63 3.42 30.16 17.60
C THR A 63 4.04 30.86 18.81
N GLY A 64 5.35 30.73 19.01
CA GLY A 64 6.07 31.23 20.19
C GLY A 64 5.79 30.47 21.48
N PHE A 65 5.02 29.37 21.45
CA PHE A 65 4.70 28.59 22.66
C PHE A 65 5.74 27.51 22.98
N ALA A 66 6.36 26.93 21.95
CA ALA A 66 7.29 25.83 22.10
C ALA A 66 8.69 26.34 22.50
N ASP A 67 9.15 26.01 23.70
CA ASP A 67 10.54 26.29 24.12
C ASP A 67 11.52 25.29 23.51
N LYS A 68 11.05 24.08 23.19
CA LYS A 68 11.79 23.06 22.45
C LYS A 68 10.89 22.33 21.47
N ILE A 69 11.43 22.07 20.28
CA ILE A 69 10.79 21.20 19.29
C ILE A 69 11.66 19.96 19.12
N ILE A 70 11.02 18.79 19.11
CA ILE A 70 11.65 17.49 18.82
C ILE A 70 10.86 16.79 17.71
N VAL A 71 11.47 15.82 17.05
CA VAL A 71 10.80 14.99 16.05
C VAL A 71 10.47 13.63 16.65
N GLU A 72 9.24 13.15 16.46
CA GLU A 72 8.82 11.79 16.82
C GLU A 72 9.00 10.86 15.62
N GLU A 73 9.96 9.95 15.72
CA GLU A 73 10.42 9.07 14.64
C GLU A 73 9.88 7.64 14.74
N TYR A 74 9.41 7.20 15.91
CA TYR A 74 8.93 5.82 16.10
C TYR A 74 7.94 5.68 17.27
N LEU A 75 7.17 4.59 17.23
CA LEU A 75 6.23 4.24 18.29
C LEU A 75 6.97 3.93 19.59
N GLY A 76 6.60 4.62 20.67
CA GLY A 76 7.19 4.42 22.00
C GLY A 76 8.25 5.45 22.39
N GLN A 77 8.67 6.33 21.47
CA GLN A 77 9.64 7.41 21.76
C GLN A 77 9.23 8.33 22.92
N LYS A 78 7.93 8.46 23.20
CA LYS A 78 7.40 9.27 24.30
C LYS A 78 8.04 8.94 25.66
N ILE A 79 8.31 7.67 25.94
CA ILE A 79 8.90 7.23 27.22
C ILE A 79 10.32 7.77 27.41
N PRO A 80 11.30 7.49 26.51
CA PRO A 80 12.63 8.03 26.65
C PRO A 80 12.65 9.57 26.61
N ASP A 81 11.76 10.22 25.86
CA ASP A 81 11.63 11.68 25.87
C ASP A 81 11.18 12.22 27.23
N ILE A 82 10.14 11.61 27.84
CA ILE A 82 9.65 11.98 29.18
C ILE A 82 10.77 11.88 30.22
N ILE A 83 11.54 10.78 30.19
CA ILE A 83 12.65 10.56 31.13
C ILE A 83 13.79 11.53 30.87
N LYS A 84 14.24 11.65 29.62
CA LYS A 84 15.39 12.48 29.22
C LYS A 84 15.19 13.95 29.55
N TYR A 85 13.96 14.45 29.37
CA TYR A 85 13.63 15.85 29.58
C TYR A 85 13.02 16.12 30.96
N ASN A 86 12.95 15.12 31.85
CA ASN A 86 12.30 15.22 33.17
C ASN A 86 10.92 15.87 33.06
N VAL A 87 10.08 15.32 32.19
CA VAL A 87 8.74 15.85 31.91
C VAL A 87 7.81 15.56 33.08
N ASP A 88 7.14 16.59 33.59
CA ASP A 88 6.15 16.48 34.66
C ASP A 88 4.76 16.15 34.11
N VAL A 89 4.40 16.69 32.94
CA VAL A 89 3.06 16.53 32.34
C VAL A 89 3.11 16.24 30.85
N LEU A 90 2.43 15.18 30.41
CA LEU A 90 2.08 14.95 29.00
C LEU A 90 0.69 15.50 28.72
N VAL A 91 0.60 16.43 27.78
CA VAL A 91 -0.67 17.02 27.32
C VAL A 91 -1.02 16.48 25.94
N ILE A 92 -2.23 15.94 25.79
CA ILE A 92 -2.72 15.42 24.50
C ILE A 92 -4.22 15.65 24.32
N GLY A 93 -4.71 15.59 23.07
CA GLY A 93 -6.13 15.74 22.77
C GLY A 93 -6.98 14.61 23.37
N SER A 94 -8.23 14.94 23.72
CA SER A 94 -9.18 14.02 24.37
C SER A 94 -9.58 12.81 23.54
N ASP A 95 -9.35 12.80 22.22
CA ASP A 95 -9.61 11.62 21.37
C ASP A 95 -8.70 10.44 21.73
N TRP A 96 -7.62 10.71 22.45
CA TRP A 96 -6.67 9.70 22.92
C TRP A 96 -6.93 9.26 24.36
N LYS A 97 -8.06 9.66 24.96
CA LYS A 97 -8.41 9.34 26.35
C LYS A 97 -8.32 7.82 26.58
N GLY A 98 -7.59 7.42 27.62
CA GLY A 98 -7.33 6.02 27.96
C GLY A 98 -6.10 5.42 27.25
N LYS A 99 -5.75 5.89 26.04
CA LYS A 99 -4.68 5.28 25.23
C LYS A 99 -3.28 5.50 25.81
N PHE A 100 -3.05 6.64 26.48
CA PHE A 100 -1.74 6.99 27.03
C PHE A 100 -1.66 6.88 28.56
N ASP A 101 -2.67 6.31 29.23
CA ASP A 101 -2.74 6.27 30.69
C ASP A 101 -1.59 5.48 31.33
N HIS A 102 -1.01 4.53 30.59
CA HIS A 102 0.19 3.78 31.00
C HIS A 102 1.41 4.68 31.27
N LEU A 103 1.44 5.90 30.71
CA LEU A 103 2.50 6.89 30.92
C LEU A 103 2.38 7.63 32.27
N ASN A 104 1.27 7.46 33.01
CA ASN A 104 1.12 8.01 34.36
C ASN A 104 2.17 7.50 35.36
N LYS A 105 2.88 6.42 35.02
CA LYS A 105 4.02 5.91 35.78
C LYS A 105 5.26 6.82 35.69
N TYR A 106 5.34 7.66 34.66
CA TYR A 106 6.50 8.50 34.37
C TYR A 106 6.19 10.00 34.51
N CYS A 107 4.99 10.44 34.13
CA CYS A 107 4.56 11.84 34.20
C CYS A 107 3.02 11.91 34.30
N GLN A 108 2.45 13.03 34.72
CA GLN A 108 1.00 13.21 34.72
C GLN A 108 0.46 13.29 33.29
N VAL A 109 -0.50 12.44 32.91
CA VAL A 109 -1.16 12.51 31.60
C VAL A 109 -2.43 13.35 31.69
N LYS A 110 -2.51 14.42 30.89
CA LYS A 110 -3.66 15.33 30.83
C LYS A 110 -4.28 15.35 29.43
N TYR A 111 -5.57 15.05 29.38
CA TYR A 111 -6.36 15.11 28.16
C TYR A 111 -7.08 16.46 28.04
N LEU A 112 -6.88 17.17 26.94
CA LEU A 112 -7.55 18.43 26.64
C LEU A 112 -8.64 18.23 25.61
N GLU A 113 -9.84 18.77 25.88
CA GLU A 113 -10.92 18.78 24.89
C GLU A 113 -10.48 19.50 23.61
N ARG A 114 -10.90 18.96 22.45
CA ARG A 114 -10.68 19.61 21.17
C ARG A 114 -11.39 20.96 21.09
N THR A 115 -10.80 21.86 20.30
CA THR A 115 -11.54 23.03 19.81
C THR A 115 -12.61 22.51 18.85
N LYS A 116 -13.89 22.73 19.15
CA LYS A 116 -15.02 22.35 18.28
C LYS A 116 -14.94 23.13 16.96
N ASP A 117 -15.38 22.50 15.87
CA ASP A 117 -15.57 23.10 14.54
C ASP A 117 -14.32 23.59 13.78
N ILE A 118 -13.11 23.07 14.10
CA ILE A 118 -11.89 23.34 13.32
C ILE A 118 -11.03 22.07 13.26
N SER A 119 -11.30 21.20 12.30
CA SER A 119 -10.44 20.07 11.96
C SER A 119 -9.76 20.30 10.61
N SER A 120 -8.58 19.73 10.43
CA SER A 120 -7.92 19.65 9.11
C SER A 120 -8.81 18.98 8.05
N THR A 121 -9.87 18.26 8.44
CA THR A 121 -10.90 17.72 7.54
C THR A 121 -11.66 18.82 6.79
N GLN A 122 -11.99 19.94 7.43
CA GLN A 122 -12.71 21.05 6.76
C GLN A 122 -11.79 21.86 5.84
N LEU A 123 -10.51 22.01 6.18
CA LEU A 123 -9.51 22.62 5.27
C LEU A 123 -9.15 21.73 4.08
N ARG A 124 -9.41 20.42 4.17
CA ARG A 124 -9.23 19.47 3.06
C ARG A 124 -10.33 19.59 1.99
N GLU A 125 -11.42 20.30 2.25
CA GLU A 125 -12.50 20.54 1.27
C GLU A 125 -12.05 21.45 0.10
N GLU A 126 -10.94 22.19 0.25
CA GLU A 126 -10.33 22.93 -0.87
C GLU A 126 -9.54 22.01 -1.84
N MET A 127 -9.43 20.71 -1.55
CA MET A 127 -8.74 19.76 -2.41
C MET A 127 -9.71 19.00 -3.34
N GLN A 128 -9.29 18.80 -4.59
CA GLN A 128 -9.97 17.90 -5.52
C GLN A 128 -10.10 16.51 -4.89
N THR A 129 -11.35 16.12 -4.64
CA THR A 129 -11.74 14.82 -4.11
C THR A 129 -12.20 13.96 -5.27
N PHE A 130 -11.75 12.71 -5.30
CA PHE A 130 -12.11 11.71 -6.30
C PHE A 130 -13.10 10.73 -5.71
N LYS A 131 -14.20 10.51 -6.43
CA LYS A 131 -15.21 9.50 -6.11
C LYS A 131 -14.69 8.14 -6.54
N PHE A 132 -14.62 7.22 -5.60
CA PHE A 132 -14.12 5.86 -5.81
C PHE A 132 -15.28 4.88 -5.73
N GLY A 133 -15.33 3.95 -6.68
CA GLY A 133 -16.31 2.87 -6.68
C GLY A 133 -15.69 1.51 -6.96
N ILE A 134 -16.44 0.48 -6.61
CA ILE A 134 -16.03 -0.91 -6.76
C ILE A 134 -17.00 -1.62 -7.71
N ALA A 135 -16.47 -2.37 -8.66
CA ALA A 135 -17.23 -3.28 -9.49
C ALA A 135 -16.91 -4.72 -9.04
N THR A 136 -17.89 -5.42 -8.49
CA THR A 136 -17.71 -6.74 -7.86
C THR A 136 -18.78 -7.76 -8.29
N ASP A 137 -18.40 -9.03 -8.32
CA ASP A 137 -19.31 -10.17 -8.51
C ASP A 137 -19.46 -11.05 -7.25
N ASP A 138 -18.78 -10.70 -6.15
CA ASP A 138 -18.90 -11.36 -4.85
C ASP A 138 -18.98 -10.35 -3.67
N LEU A 139 -19.13 -10.88 -2.45
CA LEU A 139 -19.22 -10.08 -1.22
C LEU A 139 -17.86 -9.79 -0.56
N TYR A 140 -16.83 -10.58 -0.83
CA TYR A 140 -15.59 -10.54 -0.06
C TYR A 140 -14.53 -9.71 -0.77
N ASP A 141 -14.16 -8.57 -0.19
CA ASP A 141 -13.28 -7.60 -0.85
C ASP A 141 -11.87 -7.47 -0.25
N ASN A 142 -11.50 -8.32 0.73
CA ASN A 142 -10.21 -8.27 1.41
C ASN A 142 -9.84 -6.85 1.92
N ASP A 143 -10.82 -6.10 2.44
CA ASP A 143 -10.64 -4.71 2.90
C ASP A 143 -10.29 -3.67 1.80
N ASN A 144 -10.32 -4.01 0.50
CA ASN A 144 -10.02 -3.05 -0.58
C ASN A 144 -11.02 -1.87 -0.67
N VAL A 145 -12.19 -1.94 -0.02
CA VAL A 145 -13.17 -0.86 0.13
C VAL A 145 -12.85 0.04 1.32
N THR A 146 -12.29 -0.51 2.41
CA THR A 146 -12.02 0.23 3.64
C THR A 146 -10.67 0.96 3.55
N GLU A 147 -9.68 0.34 2.90
CA GLU A 147 -8.33 0.88 2.73
C GLU A 147 -8.29 2.26 2.03
N PRO A 148 -9.02 2.52 0.92
CA PRO A 148 -9.03 3.81 0.24
C PRO A 148 -9.67 4.92 1.11
N LYS A 149 -10.55 4.59 2.06
CA LYS A 149 -11.13 5.58 3.01
C LYS A 149 -10.05 6.22 3.90
N HIS A 150 -8.86 5.62 4.00
CA HIS A 150 -7.72 6.18 4.71
C HIS A 150 -6.84 7.11 3.86
N VAL A 151 -7.10 7.22 2.55
CA VAL A 151 -6.34 8.05 1.61
C VAL A 151 -7.02 9.41 1.41
N SER A 152 -6.27 10.49 1.62
CA SER A 152 -6.83 11.85 1.52
C SER A 152 -7.14 12.27 0.08
N GLY A 153 -8.39 12.69 -0.13
CA GLY A 153 -8.93 13.03 -1.45
C GLY A 153 -9.61 11.86 -2.14
N ILE A 154 -9.85 10.73 -1.44
CA ILE A 154 -10.74 9.67 -1.90
C ILE A 154 -12.05 9.73 -1.12
N HIS A 155 -13.17 9.60 -1.83
CA HIS A 155 -14.47 9.33 -1.24
C HIS A 155 -15.06 8.07 -1.86
N VAL A 156 -15.11 6.98 -1.08
CA VAL A 156 -15.69 5.71 -1.54
C VAL A 156 -17.20 5.79 -1.42
N GLU A 157 -17.90 5.87 -2.57
CA GLU A 157 -19.34 6.19 -2.59
C GLU A 157 -20.21 5.01 -3.00
N SER A 158 -19.77 4.16 -3.92
CA SER A 158 -20.68 3.25 -4.60
C SER A 158 -20.07 1.92 -5.00
N VAL A 159 -20.95 0.94 -5.17
CA VAL A 159 -20.62 -0.38 -5.70
C VAL A 159 -21.50 -0.71 -6.89
N PHE A 160 -20.97 -1.44 -7.85
CA PHE A 160 -21.71 -2.12 -8.90
C PHE A 160 -21.58 -3.63 -8.73
N SER A 161 -22.69 -4.34 -8.93
CA SER A 161 -22.69 -5.78 -9.20
C SER A 161 -23.77 -6.12 -10.21
N PRO A 162 -23.53 -7.07 -11.15
CA PRO A 162 -24.59 -7.54 -12.04
C PRO A 162 -25.72 -8.24 -11.28
N ASP A 163 -25.43 -8.82 -10.10
CA ASP A 163 -26.43 -9.36 -9.20
C ASP A 163 -26.92 -8.30 -8.21
N LYS A 164 -28.23 -8.04 -8.23
CA LYS A 164 -28.83 -7.03 -7.35
C LYS A 164 -28.63 -7.34 -5.88
N LYS A 165 -28.73 -8.62 -5.50
CA LYS A 165 -28.59 -9.02 -4.11
C LYS A 165 -27.16 -8.77 -3.63
N THR A 166 -26.14 -9.17 -4.40
CA THR A 166 -24.73 -8.83 -4.12
C THR A 166 -24.53 -7.32 -4.00
N ALA A 167 -25.05 -6.52 -4.93
CA ALA A 167 -24.93 -5.06 -4.87
C ALA A 167 -25.54 -4.46 -3.58
N ASP A 168 -26.75 -4.90 -3.21
CA ASP A 168 -27.46 -4.40 -2.03
C ASP A 168 -26.78 -4.83 -0.72
N GLU A 169 -26.32 -6.10 -0.64
CA GLU A 169 -25.61 -6.65 0.53
C GLU A 169 -24.24 -5.99 0.72
N PHE A 170 -23.44 -5.88 -0.36
CA PHE A 170 -22.13 -5.23 -0.32
C PHE A 170 -22.24 -3.75 0.05
N CYS A 171 -23.21 -3.04 -0.54
CA CYS A 171 -23.48 -1.64 -0.21
C CYS A 171 -23.83 -1.46 1.27
N SER A 172 -24.59 -2.41 1.84
CA SER A 172 -24.97 -2.39 3.25
C SER A 172 -23.80 -2.72 4.18
N GLU A 173 -23.01 -3.74 3.85
CA GLU A 173 -21.86 -4.20 4.64
C GLU A 173 -20.80 -3.11 4.81
N TYR A 174 -20.48 -2.40 3.72
CA TYR A 174 -19.44 -1.37 3.72
C TYR A 174 -19.96 0.06 3.91
N GLU A 175 -21.25 0.20 4.23
CA GLU A 175 -21.96 1.48 4.44
C GLU A 175 -21.76 2.46 3.29
N LEU A 176 -21.91 1.97 2.05
CA LEU A 176 -21.79 2.77 0.84
C LEU A 176 -23.09 3.54 0.57
N TYR A 177 -23.00 4.61 -0.21
CA TYR A 177 -24.15 5.46 -0.53
C TYR A 177 -25.15 4.75 -1.45
N LYS A 178 -24.66 4.01 -2.46
CA LYS A 178 -25.53 3.36 -3.45
C LYS A 178 -24.90 2.12 -4.11
N GLY A 179 -25.70 1.05 -4.19
CA GLY A 179 -25.47 -0.11 -5.04
C GLY A 179 -26.12 0.06 -6.41
N TYR A 180 -25.41 -0.28 -7.47
CA TYR A 180 -25.86 -0.21 -8.86
C TYR A 180 -25.89 -1.60 -9.49
N THR A 181 -26.84 -1.80 -10.41
CA THR A 181 -26.93 -2.99 -11.28
C THR A 181 -26.76 -2.65 -12.75
N ASP A 182 -26.79 -1.36 -13.09
CA ASP A 182 -26.39 -0.84 -14.40
C ASP A 182 -24.98 -0.27 -14.29
N TYR A 183 -24.06 -0.81 -15.09
CA TYR A 183 -22.65 -0.42 -15.03
C TYR A 183 -22.44 1.01 -15.54
N ASP A 184 -23.18 1.48 -16.54
CA ASP A 184 -22.97 2.81 -17.10
C ASP A 184 -23.51 3.90 -16.16
N GLU A 185 -24.59 3.64 -15.43
CA GLU A 185 -25.05 4.50 -14.33
C GLU A 185 -24.03 4.57 -13.19
N PHE A 186 -23.42 3.44 -12.84
CA PHE A 186 -22.35 3.38 -11.84
C PHE A 186 -21.12 4.19 -12.27
N LEU A 187 -20.66 4.03 -13.52
CA LEU A 187 -19.51 4.75 -14.03
C LEU A 187 -19.74 6.28 -14.00
N LYS A 188 -20.98 6.74 -14.26
CA LYS A 188 -21.31 8.17 -14.14
C LYS A 188 -21.19 8.71 -12.72
N SER A 189 -21.28 7.87 -11.69
CA SER A 189 -21.19 8.32 -10.30
C SER A 189 -19.79 8.35 -9.71
N VAL A 190 -18.77 7.87 -10.43
CA VAL A 190 -17.40 7.72 -9.91
C VAL A 190 -16.34 8.28 -10.85
N ASP A 191 -15.17 8.58 -10.31
CA ASP A 191 -13.98 9.02 -11.06
C ASP A 191 -12.94 7.89 -11.19
N ILE A 192 -12.87 7.04 -10.16
CA ILE A 192 -11.95 5.90 -10.06
C ILE A 192 -12.77 4.63 -9.83
N VAL A 193 -12.46 3.57 -10.57
CA VAL A 193 -13.11 2.26 -10.46
C VAL A 193 -12.09 1.20 -10.07
N TYR A 194 -12.38 0.45 -9.01
CA TYR A 194 -11.73 -0.82 -8.73
C TYR A 194 -12.54 -1.97 -9.33
N VAL A 195 -11.95 -2.69 -10.30
CA VAL A 195 -12.58 -3.83 -10.99
C VAL A 195 -12.11 -5.13 -10.33
N LYS A 196 -12.98 -5.69 -9.50
CA LYS A 196 -12.81 -6.95 -8.77
C LYS A 196 -13.86 -7.96 -9.22
N VAL A 197 -13.67 -8.53 -10.39
CA VAL A 197 -14.54 -9.57 -10.92
C VAL A 197 -13.70 -10.76 -11.39
N LYS A 198 -14.35 -11.87 -11.70
CA LYS A 198 -13.73 -13.03 -12.36
C LYS A 198 -12.88 -12.61 -13.56
N ARG A 199 -11.71 -13.25 -13.70
CA ARG A 199 -10.66 -12.90 -14.68
C ARG A 199 -11.20 -12.77 -16.09
N GLU A 200 -12.14 -13.61 -16.50
CA GLU A 200 -12.72 -13.62 -17.84
C GLU A 200 -13.51 -12.34 -18.18
N GLU A 201 -14.05 -11.64 -17.17
CA GLU A 201 -14.87 -10.44 -17.38
C GLU A 201 -14.09 -9.14 -17.15
N ARG A 202 -12.87 -9.20 -16.59
CA ARG A 202 -12.07 -8.01 -16.20
C ARG A 202 -11.87 -7.05 -17.38
N ALA A 203 -11.30 -7.51 -18.49
CA ALA A 203 -11.01 -6.69 -19.67
C ALA A 203 -12.24 -5.94 -20.21
N LYS A 204 -13.41 -6.59 -20.22
CA LYS A 204 -14.68 -6.01 -20.67
C LYS A 204 -15.16 -4.87 -19.78
N TYR A 205 -15.08 -5.00 -18.46
CA TYR A 205 -15.44 -3.91 -17.54
C TYR A 205 -14.41 -2.79 -17.59
N VAL A 206 -13.12 -3.13 -17.67
CA VAL A 206 -12.03 -2.16 -17.82
C VAL A 206 -12.23 -1.30 -19.06
N GLU A 207 -12.44 -1.91 -20.24
CA GLU A 207 -12.67 -1.18 -21.49
C GLU A 207 -13.83 -0.17 -21.37
N ARG A 208 -14.96 -0.61 -20.82
CA ARG A 208 -16.15 0.25 -20.66
C ARG A 208 -15.88 1.44 -19.73
N ALA A 209 -15.11 1.23 -18.67
CA ALA A 209 -14.70 2.31 -17.77
C ALA A 209 -13.72 3.28 -18.44
N LEU A 210 -12.75 2.79 -19.22
CA LEU A 210 -11.80 3.62 -19.96
C LEU A 210 -12.52 4.51 -20.99
N LEU A 211 -13.48 3.96 -21.74
CA LEU A 211 -14.28 4.72 -22.71
C LEU A 211 -15.06 5.89 -22.08
N GLN A 212 -15.37 5.81 -20.77
CA GLN A 212 -16.01 6.88 -20.02
C GLN A 212 -15.02 7.78 -19.28
N GLY A 213 -13.71 7.64 -19.53
CA GLY A 213 -12.67 8.47 -18.93
C GLY A 213 -12.52 8.23 -17.43
N LYS A 214 -12.59 6.97 -16.97
CA LYS A 214 -12.37 6.60 -15.56
C LYS A 214 -10.96 6.08 -15.34
N HIS A 215 -10.36 6.44 -14.21
CA HIS A 215 -9.14 5.78 -13.75
C HIS A 215 -9.49 4.41 -13.18
N ILE A 216 -8.60 3.43 -13.36
CA ILE A 216 -8.89 2.03 -13.09
C ILE A 216 -7.79 1.40 -12.26
N VAL A 217 -8.23 0.66 -11.24
CA VAL A 217 -7.44 -0.38 -10.58
C VAL A 217 -8.14 -1.71 -10.87
N VAL A 218 -7.41 -2.76 -11.28
CA VAL A 218 -8.01 -4.06 -11.63
C VAL A 218 -7.21 -5.21 -11.03
N ASP A 219 -7.88 -6.26 -10.54
CA ASP A 219 -7.18 -7.46 -10.09
C ASP A 219 -6.35 -8.10 -11.22
N PRO A 220 -5.08 -8.46 -10.98
CA PRO A 220 -4.23 -9.01 -12.02
C PRO A 220 -4.45 -10.52 -12.24
N PRO A 221 -4.20 -11.04 -13.45
CA PRO A 221 -3.99 -10.27 -14.68
C PRO A 221 -5.31 -9.66 -15.15
N CYS A 222 -5.25 -8.47 -15.75
CA CYS A 222 -6.40 -7.84 -16.41
C CYS A 222 -6.88 -8.67 -17.61
N THR A 223 -5.92 -9.21 -18.37
CA THR A 223 -6.14 -10.14 -19.49
C THR A 223 -4.91 -11.03 -19.68
N LEU A 224 -5.09 -12.16 -20.36
CA LEU A 224 -3.98 -13.01 -20.81
C LEU A 224 -3.64 -12.77 -22.29
N SER A 225 -4.32 -11.84 -22.97
CA SER A 225 -4.06 -11.53 -24.38
C SER A 225 -3.22 -10.26 -24.50
N LEU A 226 -2.02 -10.36 -25.08
CA LEU A 226 -1.17 -9.19 -25.38
C LEU A 226 -1.91 -8.17 -26.24
N GLU A 227 -2.64 -8.62 -27.27
CA GLU A 227 -3.39 -7.74 -28.15
C GLU A 227 -4.45 -6.95 -27.37
N GLU A 228 -5.12 -7.60 -26.42
CA GLU A 228 -6.12 -6.94 -25.59
C GLU A 228 -5.47 -6.00 -24.58
N ASP A 229 -4.36 -6.37 -23.95
CA ASP A 229 -3.63 -5.52 -23.01
C ASP A 229 -3.11 -4.24 -23.70
N HIS A 230 -2.47 -4.37 -24.86
CA HIS A 230 -2.03 -3.23 -25.68
C HIS A 230 -3.18 -2.31 -26.05
N ARG A 231 -4.31 -2.89 -26.44
CA ARG A 231 -5.51 -2.13 -26.80
C ARG A 231 -6.07 -1.35 -25.60
N LEU A 232 -6.12 -1.96 -24.41
CA LEU A 232 -6.58 -1.31 -23.19
C LEU A 232 -5.63 -0.21 -22.72
N ASN A 233 -4.32 -0.45 -22.73
CA ASN A 233 -3.31 0.56 -22.38
C ASN A 233 -3.34 1.74 -23.35
N LYS A 234 -3.48 1.48 -24.65
CA LYS A 234 -3.66 2.53 -25.66
C LYS A 234 -4.93 3.35 -25.40
N LEU A 235 -6.04 2.69 -25.08
CA LEU A 235 -7.30 3.37 -24.78
C LEU A 235 -7.17 4.23 -23.51
N ALA A 236 -6.47 3.75 -22.49
CA ALA A 236 -6.19 4.53 -21.28
C ALA A 236 -5.39 5.80 -21.60
N ALA A 237 -4.36 5.69 -22.45
CA ALA A 237 -3.58 6.84 -22.92
C ALA A 237 -4.42 7.84 -23.74
N GLU A 238 -5.26 7.36 -24.66
CA GLU A 238 -6.15 8.20 -25.48
C GLU A 238 -7.16 8.99 -24.65
N HIS A 239 -7.64 8.41 -23.55
CA HIS A 239 -8.58 9.04 -22.63
C HIS A 239 -7.90 9.80 -21.48
N HIS A 240 -6.57 9.86 -21.44
CA HIS A 240 -5.78 10.49 -20.37
C HIS A 240 -6.12 9.96 -18.97
N VAL A 241 -6.32 8.65 -18.87
CA VAL A 241 -6.61 7.95 -17.60
C VAL A 241 -5.55 6.90 -17.30
N LEU A 242 -5.59 6.39 -16.07
CA LEU A 242 -4.62 5.42 -15.59
C LEU A 242 -5.29 4.05 -15.50
N LEU A 243 -4.58 3.02 -15.92
CA LEU A 243 -4.92 1.60 -15.74
C LEU A 243 -3.81 0.96 -14.91
N LEU A 244 -4.13 0.50 -13.70
CA LEU A 244 -3.17 -0.14 -12.80
C LEU A 244 -3.66 -1.51 -12.37
N ASN A 245 -2.74 -2.46 -12.27
CA ASN A 245 -3.01 -3.74 -11.63
C ASN A 245 -3.03 -3.58 -10.10
N ASN A 246 -3.96 -4.27 -9.43
CA ASN A 246 -4.05 -4.37 -7.98
C ASN A 246 -2.91 -5.25 -7.46
N LEU A 247 -1.73 -4.67 -7.40
CA LEU A 247 -0.52 -5.31 -6.91
C LEU A 247 0.14 -4.44 -5.84
N PRO A 248 -0.41 -4.40 -4.60
CA PRO A 248 0.13 -3.58 -3.54
C PRO A 248 1.63 -3.82 -3.27
N THR A 249 2.11 -5.04 -3.51
CA THR A 249 3.50 -5.48 -3.34
C THR A 249 4.52 -4.44 -3.82
N ILE A 250 4.37 -3.93 -5.04
CA ILE A 250 5.37 -3.05 -5.67
C ILE A 250 5.33 -1.62 -5.12
N TYR A 251 4.24 -1.23 -4.46
CA TYR A 251 4.05 0.08 -3.83
C TYR A 251 4.41 0.07 -2.33
N LEU A 252 4.80 -1.09 -1.78
CA LEU A 252 5.28 -1.18 -0.40
C LEU A 252 6.72 -0.66 -0.32
N GLN A 253 6.97 0.19 0.68
CA GLN A 253 8.30 0.77 0.91
C GLN A 253 9.39 -0.31 1.08
N ALA A 254 9.06 -1.43 1.72
CA ALA A 254 10.01 -2.53 1.89
C ALA A 254 10.42 -3.15 0.55
N PHE A 255 9.47 -3.28 -0.38
CA PHE A 255 9.73 -3.82 -1.71
C PHE A 255 10.61 -2.86 -2.52
N GLY A 256 10.30 -1.56 -2.52
CA GLY A 256 11.14 -0.54 -3.17
C GLY A 256 12.59 -0.55 -2.65
N GLN A 257 12.78 -0.68 -1.34
CA GLN A 257 14.10 -0.80 -0.73
C GLN A 257 14.81 -2.11 -1.10
N LEU A 258 14.09 -3.23 -1.10
CA LEU A 258 14.60 -4.53 -1.54
C LEU A 258 15.05 -4.47 -2.99
N LEU A 259 14.23 -3.88 -3.87
CA LEU A 259 14.51 -3.73 -5.30
C LEU A 259 15.77 -2.89 -5.52
N TRP A 260 15.90 -1.77 -4.80
CA TRP A 260 17.10 -0.94 -4.84
C TRP A 260 18.35 -1.70 -4.37
N MET A 261 18.25 -2.49 -3.29
CA MET A 261 19.39 -3.27 -2.80
C MET A 261 19.79 -4.41 -3.76
N ALA A 262 18.80 -5.10 -4.34
CA ALA A 262 19.03 -6.17 -5.29
C ALA A 262 19.68 -5.63 -6.58
N ARG A 263 19.12 -4.56 -7.16
CA ARG A 263 19.58 -3.97 -8.43
C ARG A 263 20.77 -3.02 -8.27
N GLY A 264 21.01 -2.50 -7.06
CA GLY A 264 22.09 -1.57 -6.73
C GLY A 264 23.45 -2.24 -6.52
N ASN A 265 23.63 -3.49 -6.94
CA ASN A 265 24.87 -4.27 -6.83
C ASN A 265 25.34 -4.53 -5.37
N LEU A 266 24.46 -4.38 -4.38
CA LEU A 266 24.81 -4.60 -2.97
C LEU A 266 25.09 -6.08 -2.67
N ILE A 267 24.47 -6.99 -3.42
CA ILE A 267 24.68 -8.43 -3.34
C ILE A 267 25.48 -8.99 -4.54
N GLY A 268 26.15 -8.13 -5.31
CA GLY A 268 26.80 -8.51 -6.56
C GLY A 268 25.79 -8.70 -7.71
N ASP A 269 26.27 -9.27 -8.81
CA ASP A 269 25.41 -9.67 -9.93
C ASP A 269 24.36 -10.69 -9.48
N LEU A 270 23.13 -10.52 -9.94
CA LEU A 270 22.02 -11.41 -9.60
C LEU A 270 22.19 -12.78 -10.27
N VAL A 271 22.06 -13.85 -9.51
CA VAL A 271 22.26 -15.23 -9.95
C VAL A 271 20.95 -16.02 -9.93
N SER A 272 20.15 -15.86 -8.88
CA SER A 272 18.90 -16.60 -8.76
C SER A 272 17.87 -15.88 -7.89
N ILE A 273 16.62 -16.00 -8.27
CA ILE A 273 15.47 -15.69 -7.41
C ILE A 273 14.69 -16.98 -7.21
N LYS A 274 14.29 -17.27 -5.97
CA LYS A 274 13.42 -18.39 -5.63
C LYS A 274 12.22 -17.85 -4.89
N MET A 275 11.02 -18.19 -5.35
CA MET A 275 9.76 -17.75 -4.76
C MET A 275 8.85 -18.96 -4.59
N SER A 276 8.15 -19.00 -3.47
CA SER A 276 7.11 -19.98 -3.21
C SER A 276 5.82 -19.26 -2.84
N ILE A 277 4.69 -19.69 -3.39
CA ILE A 277 3.38 -19.10 -3.13
C ILE A 277 2.29 -20.17 -3.20
N ALA A 278 1.34 -20.11 -2.28
CA ALA A 278 0.23 -21.06 -2.20
C ALA A 278 -1.11 -20.32 -2.08
N LYS A 279 -2.18 -20.89 -2.64
CA LYS A 279 -3.54 -20.36 -2.51
C LYS A 279 -3.98 -20.24 -1.05
N GLU A 280 -3.57 -21.19 -0.19
CA GLU A 280 -3.88 -21.20 1.24
C GLU A 280 -3.30 -20.00 2.01
N SER A 281 -2.27 -19.34 1.48
CA SER A 281 -1.74 -18.10 2.07
C SER A 281 -2.65 -16.89 1.85
N PHE A 282 -3.69 -17.03 1.02
CA PHE A 282 -4.73 -16.03 0.82
C PHE A 282 -5.99 -16.41 1.61
N ASP A 283 -6.85 -15.42 1.86
CA ASP A 283 -8.11 -15.69 2.55
C ASP A 283 -8.98 -16.65 1.71
N PRO A 284 -9.50 -17.74 2.31
CA PRO A 284 -10.21 -18.79 1.57
C PRO A 284 -11.52 -18.32 0.92
N ARG A 285 -12.01 -17.12 1.27
CA ARG A 285 -13.17 -16.50 0.64
C ARG A 285 -12.84 -15.85 -0.71
N TYR A 286 -11.56 -15.61 -1.01
CA TYR A 286 -11.11 -15.06 -2.29
C TYR A 286 -11.10 -16.18 -3.34
N ASP A 287 -11.95 -16.06 -4.35
CA ASP A 287 -12.03 -17.03 -5.46
C ASP A 287 -10.91 -16.79 -6.47
N LEU A 288 -9.68 -17.19 -6.10
CA LEU A 288 -8.48 -17.06 -6.93
C LEU A 288 -8.28 -18.29 -7.82
N ASP A 289 -8.03 -18.05 -9.11
CA ASP A 289 -7.55 -19.06 -10.03
C ASP A 289 -6.01 -19.16 -10.02
N PHE A 290 -5.47 -20.13 -10.77
CA PHE A 290 -4.02 -20.34 -10.84
C PHE A 290 -3.26 -19.11 -11.39
N TYR A 291 -3.83 -18.42 -12.37
CA TYR A 291 -3.17 -17.28 -13.03
C TYR A 291 -3.19 -16.03 -12.16
N ASP A 292 -4.23 -15.84 -11.33
CA ASP A 292 -4.26 -14.77 -10.33
C ASP A 292 -3.05 -14.91 -9.38
N ILE A 293 -2.74 -16.13 -8.94
CA ILE A 293 -1.61 -16.42 -8.06
C ILE A 293 -0.28 -16.36 -8.82
N ALA A 294 -0.21 -16.93 -10.03
CA ALA A 294 1.00 -16.97 -10.84
C ALA A 294 1.48 -15.57 -11.27
N TYR A 295 0.59 -14.59 -11.32
CA TYR A 295 0.95 -13.21 -11.63
C TYR A 295 1.99 -12.64 -10.65
N TYR A 296 1.87 -12.93 -9.35
CA TYR A 296 2.77 -12.40 -8.32
C TYR A 296 4.25 -12.76 -8.58
N PRO A 297 4.65 -14.05 -8.68
CA PRO A 297 6.04 -14.40 -8.90
C PRO A 297 6.55 -13.98 -10.27
N MET A 298 5.72 -14.00 -11.32
CA MET A 298 6.14 -13.52 -12.65
C MET A 298 6.44 -12.03 -12.61
N CYS A 299 5.57 -11.24 -11.98
CA CYS A 299 5.80 -9.82 -11.80
C CYS A 299 7.08 -9.52 -11.01
N VAL A 300 7.32 -10.22 -9.90
CA VAL A 300 8.52 -9.97 -9.09
C VAL A 300 9.80 -10.43 -9.79
N ALA A 301 9.76 -11.55 -10.54
CA ALA A 301 10.88 -11.97 -11.38
C ALA A 301 11.24 -10.87 -12.39
N VAL A 302 10.25 -10.36 -13.14
CA VAL A 302 10.44 -9.31 -14.15
C VAL A 302 10.93 -8.01 -13.50
N LYS A 303 10.38 -7.60 -12.35
CA LYS A 303 10.82 -6.38 -11.67
C LYS A 303 12.28 -6.42 -11.25
N ILE A 304 12.77 -7.57 -10.80
CA ILE A 304 14.11 -7.70 -10.23
C ILE A 304 15.15 -8.03 -11.31
N LEU A 305 14.86 -8.97 -12.21
CA LEU A 305 15.81 -9.45 -13.24
C LEU A 305 15.65 -8.74 -14.59
N GLY A 306 14.56 -8.00 -14.81
CA GLY A 306 14.22 -7.38 -16.09
C GLY A 306 13.29 -8.25 -16.93
N TYR A 307 12.92 -7.75 -18.10
CA TYR A 307 12.01 -8.43 -19.04
C TYR A 307 12.74 -9.21 -20.16
N ASP A 308 14.07 -9.14 -20.24
CA ASP A 308 14.88 -9.82 -21.26
C ASP A 308 15.21 -11.29 -20.87
N TYR A 309 14.19 -12.13 -20.71
CA TYR A 309 14.36 -13.55 -20.46
C TYR A 309 14.65 -14.34 -21.76
N THR A 310 15.31 -15.49 -21.65
CA THR A 310 15.72 -16.32 -22.79
C THR A 310 14.80 -17.51 -23.03
N SER A 311 14.27 -18.12 -21.96
CA SER A 311 13.30 -19.20 -22.04
C SER A 311 12.54 -19.39 -20.73
N CYS A 312 11.42 -20.11 -20.78
CA CYS A 312 10.63 -20.51 -19.62
C CYS A 312 10.42 -22.02 -19.63
N ASP A 313 10.96 -22.71 -18.62
CA ASP A 313 10.74 -24.15 -18.39
C ASP A 313 9.70 -24.36 -17.30
N LYS A 314 8.74 -25.27 -17.53
CA LYS A 314 7.64 -25.52 -16.58
C LYS A 314 7.43 -27.01 -16.31
N LYS A 315 7.12 -27.32 -15.05
CA LYS A 315 6.57 -28.62 -14.63
C LYS A 315 5.22 -28.38 -13.97
N LEU A 316 4.17 -28.93 -14.58
CA LEU A 316 2.80 -28.81 -14.10
C LEU A 316 2.31 -30.15 -13.56
N VAL A 317 1.58 -30.10 -12.46
CA VAL A 317 0.77 -31.20 -11.92
C VAL A 317 -0.68 -30.74 -12.00
N ARG A 318 -1.51 -31.54 -12.67
CA ARG A 318 -2.92 -31.25 -12.86
C ARG A 318 -3.78 -32.17 -12.00
N ASP A 319 -4.93 -31.69 -11.58
CA ASP A 319 -5.95 -32.49 -10.89
C ASP A 319 -6.71 -33.41 -11.86
N GLU A 320 -7.72 -34.13 -11.36
CA GLU A 320 -8.55 -35.02 -12.16
C GLU A 320 -9.39 -34.28 -13.22
N ASP A 321 -9.72 -33.01 -12.98
CA ASP A 321 -10.49 -32.14 -13.87
C ASP A 321 -9.60 -31.42 -14.91
N GLY A 322 -8.28 -31.56 -14.81
CA GLY A 322 -7.29 -30.96 -15.72
C GLY A 322 -6.83 -29.55 -15.32
N ASN A 323 -7.28 -29.02 -14.18
CA ASN A 323 -6.82 -27.75 -13.65
C ASN A 323 -5.40 -27.89 -13.10
N ILE A 324 -4.61 -26.82 -13.14
CA ILE A 324 -3.25 -26.82 -12.61
C ILE A 324 -3.34 -26.74 -11.08
N ASN A 325 -2.90 -27.79 -10.41
CA ASN A 325 -2.86 -27.84 -8.94
C ASN A 325 -1.48 -27.40 -8.41
N TYR A 326 -0.41 -27.76 -9.11
CA TYR A 326 0.95 -27.36 -8.72
C TYR A 326 1.78 -27.02 -9.95
N ALA A 327 2.63 -26.00 -9.85
CA ALA A 327 3.57 -25.61 -10.87
C ALA A 327 4.95 -25.28 -10.29
N MET A 328 5.97 -25.78 -10.96
CA MET A 328 7.35 -25.31 -10.81
C MET A 328 7.76 -24.66 -12.13
N ILE A 329 8.06 -23.37 -12.10
CA ILE A 329 8.38 -22.55 -13.27
C ILE A 329 9.80 -22.01 -13.10
N ASN A 330 10.62 -22.15 -14.14
CA ASN A 330 11.96 -21.56 -14.20
C ASN A 330 12.03 -20.62 -15.40
N VAL A 331 12.15 -19.33 -15.11
CA VAL A 331 12.40 -18.28 -16.11
C VAL A 331 13.90 -18.09 -16.19
N ASN A 332 14.49 -18.44 -17.34
CA ASN A 332 15.92 -18.38 -17.58
C ASN A 332 16.28 -17.03 -18.18
N TYR A 333 17.37 -16.43 -17.68
CA TYR A 333 18.00 -15.23 -18.21
C TYR A 333 19.43 -15.59 -18.65
N GLU A 334 20.15 -14.69 -19.31
CA GLU A 334 21.52 -14.96 -19.76
C GLU A 334 22.45 -15.40 -18.61
N ASN A 335 22.34 -14.74 -17.46
CA ASN A 335 23.22 -14.96 -16.30
C ASN A 335 22.47 -15.25 -14.98
N ALA A 336 21.15 -15.45 -15.04
CA ALA A 336 20.32 -15.65 -13.85
C ALA A 336 19.14 -16.60 -14.11
N VAL A 337 18.51 -17.08 -13.03
CA VAL A 337 17.28 -17.88 -13.11
C VAL A 337 16.28 -17.45 -12.02
N ALA A 338 15.03 -17.22 -12.40
CA ALA A 338 13.93 -17.08 -11.45
C ALA A 338 13.12 -18.37 -11.39
N SER A 339 13.08 -18.99 -10.21
CA SER A 339 12.28 -20.18 -9.93
C SER A 339 11.05 -19.81 -9.11
N ALA A 340 9.87 -20.19 -9.56
CA ALA A 340 8.61 -20.00 -8.88
C ALA A 340 7.92 -21.34 -8.62
N GLU A 341 7.65 -21.62 -7.36
CA GLU A 341 6.83 -22.74 -6.90
C GLU A 341 5.44 -22.24 -6.53
N ILE A 342 4.42 -22.73 -7.23
CA ILE A 342 3.03 -22.28 -7.09
C ILE A 342 2.16 -23.49 -6.78
N SER A 343 1.31 -23.37 -5.75
CA SER A 343 0.41 -24.43 -5.32
C SER A 343 -1.02 -23.95 -5.09
N MET A 344 -2.00 -24.75 -5.53
CA MET A 344 -3.43 -24.49 -5.34
C MET A 344 -4.02 -25.26 -4.15
N ASP A 345 -3.46 -26.43 -3.79
CA ASP A 345 -3.98 -27.27 -2.70
C ASP A 345 -2.97 -27.50 -1.54
N PRO A 346 -1.75 -28.06 -1.74
CA PRO A 346 -0.85 -28.31 -0.61
C PRO A 346 -0.17 -27.03 -0.11
N GLU A 347 0.03 -26.95 1.22
CA GLU A 347 0.86 -25.93 1.86
C GLU A 347 2.29 -26.01 1.30
N VAL A 348 2.67 -25.02 0.50
CA VAL A 348 4.06 -24.82 0.12
C VAL A 348 4.67 -23.90 1.16
N THR A 349 5.54 -24.47 1.99
CA THR A 349 6.34 -23.65 2.91
C THR A 349 7.45 -22.95 2.13
N GLY A 350 7.49 -21.62 2.15
CA GLY A 350 8.55 -20.88 1.49
C GLY A 350 8.31 -19.38 1.42
N GLY A 351 9.40 -18.65 1.26
CA GLY A 351 9.40 -17.21 1.06
C GLY A 351 10.02 -16.84 -0.27
N MET A 352 10.58 -15.64 -0.35
CA MET A 352 11.38 -15.22 -1.50
C MET A 352 12.86 -15.13 -1.11
N THR A 353 13.75 -15.74 -1.89
CA THR A 353 15.20 -15.62 -1.74
C THR A 353 15.82 -15.09 -3.02
N ILE A 354 16.58 -14.01 -2.90
CA ILE A 354 17.35 -13.40 -4.00
C ILE A 354 18.82 -13.64 -3.71
N ILE A 355 19.50 -14.32 -4.63
CA ILE A 355 20.90 -14.71 -4.53
C ILE A 355 21.67 -13.90 -5.56
N GLY A 356 22.68 -13.17 -5.09
CA GLY A 356 23.70 -12.57 -5.95
C GLY A 356 25.08 -13.19 -5.70
N THR A 357 26.05 -12.83 -6.52
CA THR A 357 27.42 -13.37 -6.45
C THR A 357 28.13 -13.06 -5.13
N THR A 358 27.74 -11.98 -4.45
CA THR A 358 28.36 -11.54 -3.21
C THR A 358 27.39 -11.35 -2.05
N GLY A 359 26.16 -11.85 -2.15
CA GLY A 359 25.21 -11.73 -1.05
C GLY A 359 23.87 -12.40 -1.29
N THR A 360 22.98 -12.30 -0.31
CA THR A 360 21.66 -12.90 -0.34
C THR A 360 20.65 -12.04 0.41
N ILE A 361 19.47 -11.87 -0.18
CA ILE A 361 18.28 -11.27 0.45
C ILE A 361 17.25 -12.39 0.67
N ILE A 362 16.68 -12.45 1.87
CA ILE A 362 15.66 -13.43 2.26
C ILE A 362 14.45 -12.67 2.79
N VAL A 363 13.33 -12.84 2.10
CA VAL A 363 11.99 -12.47 2.53
C VAL A 363 11.29 -13.75 3.00
N PRO A 364 10.67 -13.74 4.19
CA PRO A 364 9.89 -14.89 4.67
C PRO A 364 8.64 -15.16 3.83
N GLU A 365 7.79 -16.06 4.33
CA GLU A 365 6.41 -16.28 3.90
C GLU A 365 5.63 -14.96 3.74
N ASP A 366 4.55 -14.99 2.95
CA ASP A 366 3.76 -13.81 2.57
C ASP A 366 4.60 -12.69 1.92
N TRP A 367 5.57 -13.06 1.09
CA TRP A 367 6.52 -12.10 0.51
C TRP A 367 5.87 -11.03 -0.39
N TRP A 368 4.63 -11.25 -0.87
CA TRP A 368 3.83 -10.22 -1.56
C TRP A 368 3.33 -9.12 -0.61
N ARG A 369 3.38 -9.36 0.70
CA ARG A 369 3.09 -8.41 1.79
C ARG A 369 4.35 -8.08 2.58
N VAL A 370 5.47 -7.86 1.87
CA VAL A 370 6.79 -7.66 2.49
C VAL A 370 6.78 -6.50 3.50
N GLY A 371 6.80 -6.86 4.78
CA GLY A 371 7.04 -5.92 5.89
C GLY A 371 8.48 -5.97 6.40
N TYR A 372 9.22 -7.06 6.13
CA TYR A 372 10.63 -7.12 6.48
C TYR A 372 11.41 -8.11 5.60
N PHE A 373 12.71 -7.90 5.51
CA PHE A 373 13.63 -8.83 4.87
C PHE A 373 14.99 -8.86 5.58
N LYS A 374 15.75 -9.92 5.32
CA LYS A 374 17.12 -10.12 5.82
C LYS A 374 18.08 -10.01 4.66
N LEU A 375 19.19 -9.32 4.85
CA LEU A 375 20.25 -9.21 3.85
C LEU A 375 21.58 -9.63 4.49
N LYS A 376 22.39 -10.38 3.74
CA LYS A 376 23.76 -10.72 4.12
C LYS A 376 24.67 -10.59 2.90
N THR A 377 25.76 -9.85 3.05
CA THR A 377 26.83 -9.78 2.03
C THR A 377 28.01 -10.66 2.42
N ASN A 378 28.88 -10.97 1.45
CA ASN A 378 30.10 -11.70 1.65
C ASN A 378 31.02 -10.95 2.64
N GLY A 379 31.48 -11.65 3.67
CA GLY A 379 32.29 -11.08 4.74
C GLY A 379 31.49 -10.63 5.98
N GLU A 380 30.17 -10.58 5.91
CA GLU A 380 29.33 -10.37 7.10
C GLU A 380 29.02 -11.71 7.78
N ASN A 381 29.18 -11.76 9.11
CA ASN A 381 28.86 -12.97 9.89
C ASN A 381 27.37 -13.11 10.20
N SER A 382 26.60 -12.03 10.14
CA SER A 382 25.19 -11.99 10.50
C SER A 382 24.35 -11.31 9.43
N TYR A 383 23.06 -11.63 9.40
CA TYR A 383 22.09 -10.93 8.57
C TYR A 383 21.74 -9.56 9.18
N LYS A 384 21.75 -8.53 8.35
CA LYS A 384 21.08 -7.25 8.64
C LYS A 384 19.59 -7.43 8.40
N ARG A 385 18.78 -6.91 9.32
CA ARG A 385 17.31 -6.93 9.21
C ARG A 385 16.80 -5.55 8.84
N TYR A 386 15.94 -5.49 7.84
CA TYR A 386 15.26 -4.28 7.41
C TYR A 386 13.78 -4.49 7.64
N CYS A 387 13.18 -3.69 8.52
CA CYS A 387 11.77 -3.78 8.88
C CYS A 387 11.08 -2.47 8.53
N PHE A 388 9.93 -2.59 7.86
CA PHE A 388 9.06 -1.51 7.44
C PHE A 388 7.64 -1.90 7.80
N ASN A 389 7.01 -1.11 8.65
CA ASN A 389 5.61 -1.35 8.96
C ASN A 389 4.76 -0.72 7.86
N PHE A 390 3.67 -1.40 7.52
CA PHE A 390 2.59 -0.83 6.72
C PHE A 390 1.26 -1.30 7.31
N GLU A 391 0.19 -0.54 7.06
CA GLU A 391 -1.14 -0.83 7.59
C GLU A 391 -2.00 -1.62 6.58
N GLY A 392 -2.87 -2.48 7.12
CA GLY A 392 -3.86 -3.21 6.34
C GLY A 392 -3.25 -4.21 5.35
N ASN A 393 -3.80 -4.25 4.14
CA ASN A 393 -3.40 -5.17 3.07
C ASN A 393 -2.42 -4.53 2.07
N GLY A 394 -2.09 -3.24 2.23
CA GLY A 394 -1.21 -2.50 1.31
C GLY A 394 -1.95 -1.68 0.23
N PHE A 395 -3.25 -1.92 0.00
CA PHE A 395 -4.04 -1.29 -1.06
C PHE A 395 -4.07 0.24 -0.95
N ARG A 396 -4.12 0.78 0.27
CA ARG A 396 -4.06 2.23 0.50
C ARG A 396 -2.81 2.89 -0.08
N TYR A 397 -1.68 2.19 -0.15
CA TYR A 397 -0.42 2.71 -0.70
C TYR A 397 -0.46 2.75 -2.23
N LEU A 398 -1.08 1.74 -2.86
CA LEU A 398 -1.40 1.76 -4.29
C LEU A 398 -2.31 2.94 -4.63
N ILE A 399 -3.39 3.15 -3.87
CA ILE A 399 -4.31 4.27 -4.11
C ILE A 399 -3.63 5.63 -3.87
N GLN A 400 -2.72 5.72 -2.89
CA GLN A 400 -1.91 6.92 -2.69
C GLN A 400 -1.01 7.19 -3.91
N ALA A 401 -0.35 6.16 -4.44
CA ALA A 401 0.48 6.26 -5.63
C ALA A 401 -0.35 6.68 -6.86
N LEU A 402 -1.54 6.09 -7.04
CA LEU A 402 -2.51 6.47 -8.08
C LEU A 402 -2.86 7.96 -8.01
N LEU A 403 -3.25 8.47 -6.83
CA LEU A 403 -3.55 9.90 -6.67
C LEU A 403 -2.32 10.79 -6.87
N GLY A 404 -1.13 10.30 -6.54
CA GLY A 404 0.13 10.98 -6.86
C GLY A 404 0.23 11.21 -8.36
N MET A 405 0.10 10.14 -9.14
CA MET A 405 0.17 10.17 -10.61
C MET A 405 -0.92 11.06 -11.22
N ILE A 406 -2.17 10.96 -10.75
CA ILE A 406 -3.27 11.81 -11.25
C ILE A 406 -2.98 13.31 -11.03
N ARG A 407 -2.30 13.66 -9.93
CA ARG A 407 -2.04 15.06 -9.57
C ARG A 407 -0.78 15.63 -10.21
N SER A 408 0.27 14.82 -10.39
CA SER A 408 1.53 15.28 -10.97
C SER A 408 1.57 15.19 -12.49
N ASP A 409 0.69 14.38 -13.10
CA ASP A 409 0.80 13.98 -14.51
C ASP A 409 2.16 13.33 -14.84
N GLU A 410 2.82 12.78 -13.81
CA GLU A 410 4.10 12.09 -13.92
C GLU A 410 3.92 10.59 -13.62
N PRO A 411 4.62 9.71 -14.36
CA PRO A 411 4.58 8.29 -14.09
C PRO A 411 5.24 7.96 -12.75
N ASN A 412 4.66 7.04 -11.99
CA ASN A 412 5.31 6.48 -10.82
C ASN A 412 6.38 5.45 -11.26
N SER A 413 7.62 5.59 -10.78
CA SER A 413 8.74 4.70 -11.13
C SER A 413 8.55 3.24 -10.69
N GLU A 414 7.68 2.98 -9.71
CA GLU A 414 7.40 1.64 -9.19
C GLU A 414 6.37 0.89 -10.03
N ARG A 415 5.58 1.59 -10.86
CA ARG A 415 4.53 0.99 -11.70
C ARG A 415 5.10 -0.08 -12.64
N ILE A 416 4.25 -1.01 -13.06
CA ILE A 416 4.58 -1.94 -14.14
C ILE A 416 4.62 -1.16 -15.45
N THR A 417 5.73 -1.24 -16.18
CA THR A 417 5.85 -0.65 -17.53
C THR A 417 5.15 -1.53 -18.57
N ASP A 418 4.92 -0.99 -19.77
CA ASP A 418 4.30 -1.75 -20.85
C ASP A 418 5.15 -2.98 -21.22
N GLU A 419 6.47 -2.83 -21.27
CA GLU A 419 7.40 -3.94 -21.53
C GLU A 419 7.42 -4.98 -20.40
N GLU A 420 7.31 -4.52 -19.14
CA GLU A 420 7.17 -5.42 -17.99
C GLU A 420 5.82 -6.17 -18.05
N SER A 421 4.73 -5.50 -18.44
CA SER A 421 3.39 -6.09 -18.62
C SER A 421 3.42 -7.18 -19.71
N ASP A 422 4.02 -6.86 -20.86
CA ASP A 422 4.15 -7.78 -21.99
C ASP A 422 4.88 -9.06 -21.59
N ALA A 423 6.04 -8.93 -20.96
CA ALA A 423 6.82 -10.08 -20.50
C ALA A 423 6.04 -10.93 -19.48
N ILE A 424 5.30 -10.30 -18.56
CA ILE A 424 4.47 -11.03 -17.59
C ILE A 424 3.36 -11.81 -18.31
N ILE A 425 2.66 -11.20 -19.26
CA ILE A 425 1.58 -11.85 -20.02
C ILE A 425 2.13 -12.98 -20.90
N GLU A 426 3.28 -12.80 -21.55
CA GLU A 426 3.97 -13.84 -22.31
C GLU A 426 4.33 -15.03 -21.42
N LEU A 427 4.94 -14.79 -20.26
CA LEU A 427 5.26 -15.84 -19.28
C LEU A 427 4.01 -16.58 -18.81
N LEU A 428 2.91 -15.88 -18.54
CA LEU A 428 1.64 -16.52 -18.14
C LEU A 428 1.05 -17.38 -19.26
N ASN A 429 1.13 -16.93 -20.52
CA ASN A 429 0.72 -17.71 -21.67
C ASN A 429 1.61 -18.93 -21.90
N ASP A 430 2.92 -18.78 -21.70
CA ASP A 430 3.88 -19.88 -21.75
C ASP A 430 3.60 -20.93 -20.68
N ILE A 431 2.90 -20.61 -19.59
CA ILE A 431 2.48 -21.56 -18.55
C ILE A 431 1.23 -22.37 -18.94
N ARG A 432 0.37 -21.86 -19.82
CA ARG A 432 -0.94 -22.44 -20.18
C ARG A 432 -0.91 -23.91 -20.63
#